data_AF-A0A542SHQ1-F1
#
_entry.id   AF-A0A542SHQ1-F1
#
_cell.length_a   1.000
_cell.length_b   1.000
_cell.length_c   1.000
_cell.angle_alpha   90.00
_cell.angle_beta   90.00
_cell.angle_gamma   90.00
#
_symmetry.space_group_name_H-M   'P 1'
#
loop_
_entity.id
_entity.type
_entity.pdbx_description
1 polymer ?
#
loop_
_entity_poly.entity_id
_entity_poly.type
_entity_poly.pdbx_seq_one_letter_code
_entity_poly.pdbx_strand_id
1 'polypeptide(L)'
;MKRAIMRNVQNVIFLLYTFVSGVFYLCFYLVSIVLGLALSFTVVGIPLLTNVLRTTQTFVQHERIQTKIYTDISIEPLAMRQRAKGNQWMQAKAELMNVRNWLSVYWLMQKFVIGCICLVIGVLIYIAPVCFAFIPLLYPFVELHFFGSVVDSELKALQIMSLGFILMIGCSKLGNGLVQLVGGYTRLMFKAIRR
;
A
#
# COMPACT_ATOMS: atom_id res chain seq x y z
N MET A 1 -13.80 -6.15 -23.76
CA MET A 1 -12.91 -7.00 -22.92
C MET A 1 -11.55 -6.39 -22.61
N LYS A 2 -10.75 -5.94 -23.60
CA LYS A 2 -9.37 -5.42 -23.36
C LYS A 2 -9.24 -4.38 -22.23
N ARG A 3 -10.16 -3.40 -22.15
CA ARG A 3 -10.15 -2.37 -21.10
C ARG A 3 -10.37 -2.91 -19.68
N ALA A 4 -11.18 -3.95 -19.51
CA ALA A 4 -11.48 -4.54 -18.20
C ALA A 4 -10.28 -5.34 -17.67
N ILE A 5 -9.62 -6.10 -18.55
CA ILE A 5 -8.40 -6.85 -18.21
C ILE A 5 -7.28 -5.89 -17.83
N MET A 6 -7.08 -4.83 -18.61
CA MET A 6 -6.06 -3.83 -18.35
C MET A 6 -6.27 -3.12 -16.99
N ARG A 7 -7.53 -2.82 -16.63
CA ARG A 7 -7.86 -2.25 -15.31
C ARG A 7 -7.56 -3.23 -14.16
N ASN A 8 -7.88 -4.51 -14.32
CA ASN A 8 -7.56 -5.51 -13.31
C ASN A 8 -6.05 -5.66 -13.11
N VAL A 9 -5.26 -5.65 -14.19
CA VAL A 9 -3.80 -5.69 -14.11
C VAL A 9 -3.27 -4.44 -13.39
N GLN A 10 -3.78 -3.25 -13.72
CA GLN A 10 -3.42 -2.02 -13.02
C GLN A 10 -3.76 -2.07 -11.53
N ASN A 11 -4.91 -2.64 -11.15
CA ASN A 11 -5.30 -2.81 -9.75
C ASN A 11 -4.31 -3.73 -9.01
N VAL A 12 -3.96 -4.88 -9.60
CA VAL A 12 -2.99 -5.81 -9.00
C VAL A 12 -1.63 -5.14 -8.81
N ILE A 13 -1.13 -4.46 -9.85
CA ILE A 13 0.14 -3.73 -9.78
C ILE A 13 0.08 -2.66 -8.70
N PHE A 14 -1.01 -1.91 -8.61
CA PHE A 14 -1.18 -0.86 -7.60
C PHE A 14 -1.23 -1.41 -6.17
N LEU A 15 -1.94 -2.52 -5.93
CA LEU A 15 -2.02 -3.17 -4.62
C LEU A 15 -0.64 -3.70 -4.18
N LEU A 16 0.08 -4.35 -5.10
CA LEU A 16 1.43 -4.83 -4.83
C LEU A 16 2.40 -3.67 -4.57
N TYR A 17 2.31 -2.61 -5.37
CA TYR A 17 3.09 -1.39 -5.18
C TYR A 17 2.78 -0.73 -3.83
N THR A 18 1.52 -0.71 -3.40
CA THR A 18 1.07 -0.17 -2.10
C THR A 18 1.75 -0.91 -0.95
N PHE A 19 1.87 -2.24 -1.05
CA PHE A 19 2.61 -3.03 -0.08
C PHE A 19 4.12 -2.71 -0.10
N VAL A 20 4.75 -2.75 -1.27
CA VAL A 20 6.20 -2.49 -1.41
C VAL A 20 6.57 -1.09 -0.90
N SER A 21 5.80 -0.07 -1.25
CA SER A 21 5.99 1.30 -0.74
C SER A 21 5.76 1.40 0.77
N GLY A 22 4.76 0.70 1.32
CA GLY A 22 4.55 0.62 2.77
C GLY A 22 5.74 0.00 3.52
N VAL A 23 6.29 -1.11 3.01
CA VAL A 23 7.51 -1.74 3.55
C VAL A 23 8.68 -0.77 3.49
N PHE A 24 8.90 -0.13 2.34
CA PHE A 24 9.96 0.84 2.15
C PHE A 24 9.87 1.99 3.17
N TYR A 25 8.70 2.59 3.37
CA TYR A 25 8.52 3.67 4.35
C TYR A 25 8.75 3.20 5.77
N LEU A 26 8.21 2.04 6.15
CA LEU A 26 8.42 1.49 7.48
C LEU A 26 9.91 1.31 7.76
N CYS A 27 10.63 0.61 6.88
CA CYS A 27 12.06 0.36 7.04
C CYS A 27 12.86 1.67 7.04
N PHE A 28 12.62 2.56 6.07
CA PHE A 28 13.34 3.82 5.96
C PHE A 28 13.18 4.68 7.21
N TYR A 29 11.96 4.90 7.69
CA TYR A 29 11.71 5.74 8.86
C TYR A 29 12.17 5.07 10.15
N LEU A 30 11.91 3.78 10.33
CA LEU A 30 12.31 3.07 11.54
C LEU A 30 13.84 3.09 11.69
N VAL A 31 14.59 2.73 10.64
CA VAL A 31 16.05 2.76 10.66
C VAL A 31 16.55 4.19 10.88
N SER A 32 16.01 5.15 10.13
CA SER A 32 16.50 6.53 10.21
C SER A 32 16.21 7.21 11.55
N ILE A 33 15.06 6.95 12.17
CA ILE A 33 14.70 7.50 13.47
C ILE A 33 15.54 6.84 14.55
N VAL A 34 15.66 5.51 14.56
CA VAL A 34 16.47 4.80 15.54
C VAL A 34 17.93 5.23 15.44
N LEU A 35 18.50 5.28 14.24
CA LEU A 35 19.86 5.73 14.01
C LEU A 35 20.05 7.21 14.37
N GLY A 36 19.10 8.06 13.99
CA GLY A 36 19.13 9.49 14.28
C GLY A 36 19.06 9.79 15.78
N LEU A 37 18.20 9.08 16.51
CA LEU A 37 18.11 9.16 17.96
C LEU A 37 19.36 8.60 18.64
N ALA A 38 19.85 7.44 18.20
CA ALA A 38 21.09 6.87 18.71
C ALA A 38 22.26 7.83 18.50
N LEU A 39 22.37 8.49 17.36
CA LEU A 39 23.41 9.47 17.08
C LEU A 39 23.10 10.88 17.60
N SER A 40 21.98 11.12 18.29
CA SER A 40 21.59 12.47 18.73
C SER A 40 22.51 13.04 19.81
N PHE A 41 23.24 12.18 20.55
CA PHE A 41 24.30 12.65 21.44
C PHE A 41 25.51 13.21 20.67
N THR A 42 25.63 12.88 19.39
CA THR A 42 26.64 13.45 18.49
C THR A 42 26.08 14.64 17.73
N VAL A 43 26.97 15.51 17.24
CA VAL A 43 26.60 16.64 16.37
C VAL A 43 25.89 16.18 15.07
N VAL A 44 26.04 14.90 14.69
CA VAL A 44 25.53 14.35 13.42
C VAL A 44 24.07 13.90 13.50
N GLY A 45 23.56 13.47 14.66
CA GLY A 45 22.22 12.89 14.77
C GLY A 45 21.08 13.85 14.46
N ILE A 46 21.18 15.10 14.93
CA ILE A 46 20.17 16.14 14.69
C ILE A 46 20.06 16.51 13.20
N PRO A 47 21.16 16.77 12.47
CA PRO A 47 21.13 16.92 11.01
C PRO A 47 20.52 15.73 10.27
N LEU A 48 20.82 14.50 10.72
CA LEU A 48 20.28 13.27 10.12
C LEU A 48 18.75 13.21 10.24
N LEU A 49 18.22 13.38 11.47
CA LEU A 49 16.77 13.41 11.71
C LEU A 49 16.08 14.52 10.90
N THR A 50 16.70 15.69 10.82
CA THR A 50 16.17 16.83 10.06
C THR A 50 16.07 16.51 8.57
N ASN A 51 17.10 15.89 7.99
CA ASN A 51 17.08 15.46 6.59
C ASN A 51 15.98 14.42 6.33
N VAL A 52 15.78 13.48 7.26
CA VAL A 52 14.71 12.47 7.17
C VAL A 52 13.33 13.13 7.16
N LEU A 53 13.08 14.08 8.06
CA LEU A 53 11.81 14.81 8.08
C LEU A 53 11.57 15.63 6.79
N ARG A 54 12.63 16.11 6.14
CA ARG A 54 12.52 16.80 4.84
C ARG A 54 12.10 15.86 3.72
N THR A 55 12.62 14.63 3.69
CA THR A 55 12.24 13.63 2.69
C THR A 55 10.76 13.24 2.78
N THR A 56 10.14 13.37 3.95
CA THR A 56 8.71 13.09 4.18
C THR A 56 7.78 13.85 3.26
N GLN A 57 8.07 15.11 2.95
CA GLN A 57 7.23 15.87 2.03
C GLN A 57 7.28 15.29 0.62
N THR A 58 8.45 14.86 0.16
CA THR A 58 8.63 14.22 -1.14
C THR A 58 7.86 12.91 -1.21
N PHE A 59 7.91 12.09 -0.16
CA PHE A 59 7.16 10.82 -0.13
C PHE A 59 5.65 11.03 -0.09
N VAL A 60 5.14 11.98 0.70
CA VAL A 60 3.71 12.33 0.68
C VAL A 60 3.25 12.80 -0.71
N GLN A 61 4.08 13.55 -1.44
CA GLN A 61 3.75 13.96 -2.82
C GLN A 61 3.82 12.79 -3.80
N HIS A 62 4.76 11.86 -3.62
CA HIS A 62 4.84 10.62 -4.40
C HIS A 62 3.56 9.79 -4.27
N GLU A 63 3.07 9.63 -3.05
CA GLU A 63 1.81 8.96 -2.72
C GLU A 63 0.60 9.58 -3.43
N ARG A 64 0.56 10.91 -3.48
CA ARG A 64 -0.45 11.65 -4.23
C ARG A 64 -0.38 11.35 -5.73
N ILE A 65 0.82 11.37 -6.32
CA ILE A 65 0.99 11.13 -7.75
C ILE A 65 0.52 9.72 -8.11
N GLN A 66 0.86 8.73 -7.29
CA GLN A 66 0.39 7.35 -7.47
C GLN A 66 -1.12 7.22 -7.37
N THR A 67 -1.70 7.80 -6.32
CA THR A 67 -3.16 7.81 -6.14
C THR A 67 -3.84 8.45 -7.35
N LYS A 68 -3.30 9.56 -7.87
CA LYS A 68 -3.82 10.18 -9.09
C LYS A 68 -3.72 9.25 -10.31
N ILE A 69 -2.59 8.59 -10.52
CA ILE A 69 -2.36 7.72 -11.69
C ILE A 69 -3.28 6.49 -11.66
N TYR A 70 -3.44 5.85 -10.50
CA TYR A 70 -4.10 4.55 -10.39
C TYR A 70 -5.56 4.61 -9.96
N THR A 71 -5.98 5.65 -9.23
CA THR A 71 -7.33 5.76 -8.68
C THR A 71 -8.12 6.95 -9.23
N ASP A 72 -7.51 7.77 -10.09
CA ASP A 72 -8.05 9.03 -10.64
C ASP A 72 -8.51 10.04 -9.55
N ILE A 73 -8.09 9.83 -8.30
CA ILE A 73 -8.42 10.73 -7.20
C ILE A 73 -7.40 11.86 -7.21
N SER A 74 -7.85 13.02 -7.67
CA SER A 74 -7.06 14.25 -7.56
C SER A 74 -7.10 14.77 -6.12
N ILE A 75 -5.92 14.86 -5.51
CA ILE A 75 -5.71 15.50 -4.22
C ILE A 75 -4.96 16.81 -4.49
N GLU A 76 -5.24 17.87 -3.75
CA GLU A 76 -4.47 19.12 -3.85
C GLU A 76 -3.04 18.92 -3.31
N PRO A 77 -2.01 19.44 -3.99
CA PRO A 77 -0.65 19.36 -3.48
C PRO A 77 -0.52 20.14 -2.17
N LEU A 78 0.27 19.62 -1.24
CA LEU A 78 0.68 20.40 -0.06
C LEU A 78 1.59 21.54 -0.51
N ALA A 79 1.41 22.72 0.10
CA ALA A 79 2.28 23.86 -0.15
C ALA A 79 3.74 23.47 0.12
N MET A 80 4.60 23.70 -0.88
CA MET A 80 6.01 23.39 -0.78
C MET A 80 6.62 24.26 0.31
N ARG A 81 7.33 23.64 1.26
CA ARG A 81 7.90 24.39 2.39
C ARG A 81 9.02 25.27 1.85
N GLN A 82 8.85 26.59 1.93
CA GLN A 82 9.94 27.50 1.64
C GLN A 82 11.05 27.30 2.67
N ARG A 83 12.27 27.13 2.17
CA ARG A 83 13.47 27.05 3.01
C ARG A 83 13.63 28.40 3.69
N ALA A 84 13.49 28.44 5.02
CA ALA A 84 13.76 29.67 5.76
C ALA A 84 15.23 30.07 5.54
N LYS A 85 15.48 31.28 5.03
CA LYS A 85 16.83 31.84 4.97
C LYS A 85 17.24 32.20 6.41
N GLY A 86 18.03 31.35 7.05
CA GLY A 86 18.45 31.54 8.44
C GLY A 86 19.41 30.46 8.94
N ASN A 87 19.77 30.53 10.22
CA ASN A 87 20.66 29.58 10.88
C ASN A 87 20.11 28.14 10.77
N GLN A 88 20.90 27.24 10.16
CA GLN A 88 20.52 25.84 9.91
C GLN A 88 20.14 25.11 11.19
N TRP A 89 20.74 25.47 12.33
CA TRP A 89 20.45 24.87 13.63
C TRP A 89 19.08 25.26 14.18
N MET A 90 18.72 26.55 14.11
CA MET A 90 17.37 27.00 14.49
C MET A 90 16.30 26.39 13.58
N GLN A 91 16.60 26.25 12.29
CA GLN A 91 15.72 25.61 11.35
C GLN A 91 15.53 24.11 11.68
N ALA A 92 16.61 23.37 11.95
CA ALA A 92 16.55 21.97 12.35
C ALA A 92 15.69 21.76 13.60
N LYS A 93 15.90 22.58 14.64
CA LYS A 93 15.09 22.54 15.86
C LYS A 93 13.61 22.80 15.58
N ALA A 94 13.30 23.81 14.76
CA ALA A 94 11.92 24.14 14.39
C ALA A 94 11.25 23.04 13.53
N GLU A 95 12.02 22.33 12.70
CA GLU A 95 11.54 21.18 11.93
C GLU A 95 11.24 19.97 12.81
N LEU A 96 12.09 19.69 13.79
CA LEU A 96 11.92 18.60 14.76
C LEU A 96 10.77 18.86 15.75
N MET A 97 10.55 20.10 16.16
CA MET A 97 9.44 20.44 17.07
C MET A 97 8.07 20.51 16.36
N ASN A 98 8.03 20.40 15.04
CA ASN A 98 6.78 20.50 14.30
C ASN A 98 6.02 19.17 14.30
N VAL A 99 4.91 19.12 15.03
CA VAL A 99 4.01 17.97 15.15
C VAL A 99 3.55 17.44 13.78
N ARG A 100 3.35 18.32 12.79
CA ARG A 100 2.91 17.94 11.46
C ARG A 100 3.90 17.03 10.72
N ASN A 101 5.20 17.20 10.97
CA ASN A 101 6.22 16.36 10.34
C ASN A 101 6.16 14.94 10.89
N TRP A 102 6.03 14.79 12.21
CA TRP A 102 5.86 13.50 12.86
C TRP A 102 4.55 12.83 12.50
N LEU A 103 3.46 13.60 12.37
CA LEU A 103 2.19 13.10 11.88
C LEU A 103 2.34 12.54 10.46
N SER A 104 3.03 13.24 9.57
CA SER A 104 3.27 12.78 8.20
C SER A 104 4.06 11.46 8.17
N VAL A 105 5.09 11.34 9.02
CA VAL A 105 5.86 10.09 9.18
C VAL A 105 4.96 8.96 9.70
N TYR A 106 4.15 9.23 10.73
CA TYR A 106 3.23 8.25 11.29
C TYR A 106 2.26 7.70 10.25
N TRP A 107 1.65 8.58 9.45
CA TRP A 107 0.79 8.14 8.34
C TRP A 107 1.57 7.29 7.34
N LEU A 108 2.74 7.72 6.87
CA LEU A 108 3.53 6.91 5.93
C LEU A 108 3.90 5.52 6.48
N MET A 109 4.21 5.42 7.78
CA MET A 109 4.48 4.13 8.44
C MET A 109 3.23 3.24 8.52
N GLN A 110 2.05 3.81 8.79
CA GLN A 110 0.79 3.06 8.82
C GLN A 110 0.42 2.45 7.46
N LYS A 111 0.96 3.00 6.36
CA LYS A 111 0.75 2.44 5.02
C LYS A 111 1.20 0.98 4.92
N PHE A 112 2.18 0.54 5.71
CA PHE A 112 2.58 -0.87 5.76
C PHE A 112 1.39 -1.79 6.13
N VAL A 113 0.64 -1.45 7.18
CA VAL A 113 -0.50 -2.25 7.63
C VAL A 113 -1.57 -2.35 6.53
N ILE A 114 -1.85 -1.22 5.87
CA ILE A 114 -2.80 -1.17 4.76
C ILE A 114 -2.29 -1.98 3.56
N GLY A 115 -0.99 -1.90 3.28
CA GLY A 115 -0.32 -2.70 2.27
C GLY A 115 -0.46 -4.20 2.54
N CYS A 116 -0.25 -4.64 3.78
CA CYS A 116 -0.45 -6.04 4.18
C CYS A 116 -1.90 -6.49 3.97
N ILE A 117 -2.87 -5.70 4.41
CA ILE A 117 -4.29 -5.99 4.21
C ILE A 117 -4.61 -6.09 2.70
N CYS A 118 -4.12 -5.13 1.91
CA CYS A 118 -4.29 -5.12 0.46
C CYS A 118 -3.64 -6.34 -0.21
N LEU A 119 -2.48 -6.78 0.26
CA LEU A 119 -1.78 -7.96 -0.25
C LEU A 119 -2.55 -9.23 0.08
N VAL A 120 -2.98 -9.42 1.33
CA VAL A 120 -3.74 -10.61 1.74
C VAL A 120 -5.05 -10.69 0.97
N ILE A 121 -5.83 -9.60 0.96
CA ILE A 121 -7.12 -9.58 0.25
C ILE A 121 -6.88 -9.70 -1.27
N GLY A 122 -5.86 -9.04 -1.82
CA GLY A 122 -5.50 -9.16 -3.23
C GLY A 122 -5.15 -10.60 -3.62
N VAL A 123 -4.31 -11.28 -2.83
CA VAL A 123 -3.98 -12.69 -3.04
C VAL A 123 -5.23 -13.56 -3.00
N LEU A 124 -6.12 -13.37 -2.02
CA LEU A 124 -7.38 -14.12 -1.94
C LEU A 124 -8.29 -13.88 -3.15
N ILE A 125 -8.41 -12.62 -3.60
CA ILE A 125 -9.27 -12.23 -4.72
C ILE A 125 -8.72 -12.69 -6.07
N TYR A 126 -7.40 -12.68 -6.26
CA TYR A 126 -6.81 -12.95 -7.57
C TYR A 126 -6.24 -14.36 -7.71
N ILE A 127 -5.67 -14.94 -6.66
CA ILE A 127 -5.07 -16.28 -6.71
C ILE A 127 -6.13 -17.36 -6.48
N ALA A 128 -7.05 -17.18 -5.52
CA ALA A 128 -8.02 -18.24 -5.19
C ALA A 128 -8.93 -18.63 -6.38
N PRO A 129 -9.50 -17.69 -7.17
CA PRO A 129 -10.31 -18.06 -8.33
C PRO A 129 -9.49 -18.75 -9.43
N VAL A 130 -8.22 -18.38 -9.57
CA VAL A 130 -7.30 -19.04 -10.52
C VAL A 130 -7.04 -20.47 -10.07
N CYS A 131 -6.75 -20.71 -8.79
CA CYS A 131 -6.63 -22.05 -8.24
C CYS A 131 -7.90 -22.89 -8.47
N PHE A 132 -9.09 -22.30 -8.27
CA PHE A 132 -10.35 -22.99 -8.52
C PHE A 132 -10.56 -23.35 -10.00
N ALA A 133 -10.11 -22.50 -10.92
CA ALA A 133 -10.16 -22.79 -12.35
C ALA A 133 -9.28 -24.00 -12.75
N PHE A 134 -8.19 -24.24 -12.02
CA PHE A 134 -7.28 -25.36 -12.25
C PHE A 134 -7.64 -26.65 -11.49
N ILE A 135 -8.70 -26.66 -10.68
CA ILE A 135 -9.12 -27.85 -9.91
C ILE A 135 -9.33 -29.09 -10.79
N PRO A 136 -10.00 -29.03 -11.96
CA PRO A 136 -10.16 -30.20 -12.84
C PRO A 136 -8.85 -30.81 -13.33
N LEU A 137 -7.76 -30.04 -13.34
CA LEU A 137 -6.44 -30.53 -13.71
C LEU A 137 -5.68 -31.09 -12.50
N LEU A 138 -5.93 -30.57 -11.30
CA LEU A 138 -5.16 -30.87 -10.08
C LEU A 138 -5.75 -32.03 -9.26
N TYR A 139 -7.07 -32.25 -9.32
CA TYR A 139 -7.74 -33.29 -8.53
C TYR A 139 -7.23 -34.73 -8.75
N PRO A 140 -6.68 -35.13 -9.92
CA PRO A 140 -6.13 -36.48 -10.08
C PRO A 140 -4.77 -36.66 -9.39
N PHE A 141 -4.06 -35.56 -9.10
CA PHE A 141 -2.69 -35.59 -8.59
C PHE A 141 -2.59 -35.24 -7.09
N VAL A 142 -3.62 -34.60 -6.54
CA VAL A 142 -3.64 -34.09 -5.17
C VAL A 142 -5.01 -34.34 -4.55
N GLU A 143 -5.04 -34.87 -3.32
CA GLU A 143 -6.26 -34.96 -2.53
C GLU A 143 -6.73 -33.54 -2.16
N LEU A 144 -7.76 -33.07 -2.87
CA LEU A 144 -8.35 -31.75 -2.65
C LEU A 144 -9.60 -31.89 -1.81
N HIS A 145 -9.64 -31.19 -0.68
CA HIS A 145 -10.82 -31.08 0.16
C HIS A 145 -11.55 -29.77 -0.14
N PHE A 146 -12.81 -29.88 -0.53
CA PHE A 146 -13.70 -28.74 -0.71
C PHE A 146 -14.87 -28.85 0.28
N PHE A 147 -14.97 -27.88 1.18
CA PHE A 147 -16.03 -27.80 2.19
C PHE A 147 -16.18 -29.07 3.06
N GLY A 148 -15.06 -29.70 3.42
CA GLY A 148 -15.04 -30.95 4.21
C GLY A 148 -15.31 -32.23 3.43
N SER A 149 -15.52 -32.14 2.11
CA SER A 149 -15.68 -33.30 1.21
C SER A 149 -14.50 -33.43 0.25
N VAL A 150 -14.08 -34.66 -0.06
CA VAL A 150 -13.02 -34.90 -1.05
C VAL A 150 -13.59 -34.74 -2.47
N VAL A 151 -12.80 -34.14 -3.35
CA VAL A 151 -13.14 -33.90 -4.76
C VAL A 151 -12.77 -35.14 -5.58
N ASP A 152 -13.60 -36.18 -5.48
CA ASP A 152 -13.33 -37.49 -6.12
C ASP A 152 -14.01 -37.67 -7.48
N SER A 153 -14.72 -36.66 -7.98
CA SER A 153 -15.56 -36.78 -9.17
C SER A 153 -15.35 -35.60 -10.11
N GLU A 154 -15.26 -35.91 -11.41
CA GLU A 154 -15.20 -34.94 -12.50
C GLU A 154 -16.32 -33.89 -12.40
N LEU A 155 -17.54 -34.32 -12.05
CA LEU A 155 -18.68 -33.42 -11.91
C LEU A 155 -18.47 -32.40 -10.79
N LYS A 156 -17.93 -32.83 -9.63
CA LYS A 156 -17.60 -31.93 -8.51
C LYS A 156 -16.50 -30.95 -8.90
N ALA A 157 -15.46 -31.43 -9.59
CA ALA A 157 -14.37 -30.59 -10.06
C ALA A 157 -14.88 -29.51 -11.03
N LEU A 158 -15.79 -29.88 -11.95
CA LEU A 158 -16.36 -28.96 -12.94
C LEU A 158 -17.29 -27.91 -12.30
N GLN A 159 -18.03 -28.31 -11.26
CA GLN A 159 -18.82 -27.38 -10.44
C GLN A 159 -17.93 -26.35 -9.74
N ILE A 160 -16.84 -26.78 -9.09
CA ILE A 160 -15.92 -25.85 -8.41
C ILE A 160 -15.22 -24.93 -9.43
N MET A 161 -14.85 -25.45 -10.60
CA MET A 161 -14.32 -24.63 -11.70
C MET A 161 -15.31 -23.53 -12.10
N SER A 162 -16.59 -23.87 -12.29
CA SER A 162 -17.64 -22.90 -12.62
C SER A 162 -17.81 -21.82 -11.54
N LEU A 163 -17.73 -22.21 -10.27
CA LEU A 163 -17.75 -21.30 -9.13
C LEU A 163 -16.54 -20.35 -9.16
N GLY A 164 -15.36 -20.87 -9.51
CA GLY A 164 -14.14 -20.09 -9.71
C GLY A 164 -14.32 -19.00 -10.77
N PHE A 165 -14.93 -19.31 -11.92
CA PHE A 165 -15.22 -18.31 -12.95
C PHE A 165 -16.22 -17.23 -12.48
N ILE A 166 -17.26 -17.62 -11.74
CA ILE A 166 -18.22 -16.66 -11.15
C ILE A 166 -17.50 -15.74 -10.16
N LEU A 167 -16.66 -16.31 -9.29
CA LEU A 167 -15.83 -15.56 -8.34
C LEU A 167 -14.90 -14.59 -9.07
N MET A 168 -14.27 -14.99 -10.17
CA MET A 168 -13.37 -14.16 -10.96
C MET A 168 -14.07 -12.88 -11.48
N ILE A 169 -15.34 -12.99 -11.88
CA ILE A 169 -16.15 -11.83 -12.30
C ILE A 169 -16.42 -10.91 -11.10
N GLY A 170 -16.85 -11.45 -9.96
CA GLY A 170 -17.14 -10.68 -8.74
C GLY A 170 -15.89 -9.98 -8.16
N CYS A 171 -14.74 -10.67 -8.22
CA CYS A 171 -13.45 -10.21 -7.73
C CYS A 171 -12.95 -8.93 -8.41
N SER A 172 -13.31 -8.71 -9.69
CA SER A 172 -12.97 -7.48 -10.40
C SER A 172 -13.56 -6.21 -9.76
N LYS A 173 -14.76 -6.32 -9.16
CA LYS A 173 -15.41 -5.20 -8.45
C LYS A 173 -14.75 -4.97 -7.09
N LEU A 174 -14.41 -6.05 -6.38
CA LEU A 174 -13.74 -5.97 -5.08
C LEU A 174 -12.34 -5.35 -5.21
N GLY A 175 -11.56 -5.73 -6.23
CA GLY A 175 -10.26 -5.13 -6.50
C GLY A 175 -10.34 -3.61 -6.70
N ASN A 176 -11.34 -3.15 -7.46
CA ASN A 176 -11.62 -1.72 -7.59
C ASN A 176 -11.95 -1.04 -6.26
N GLY A 177 -12.75 -1.70 -5.41
CA GLY A 177 -13.09 -1.19 -4.09
C GLY A 177 -11.86 -1.00 -3.21
N LEU A 178 -10.93 -1.96 -3.20
CA LEU A 178 -9.66 -1.85 -2.46
C LEU A 178 -8.81 -0.67 -2.95
N VAL A 179 -8.70 -0.50 -4.27
CA VAL A 179 -7.98 0.62 -4.88
C VAL A 179 -8.58 1.96 -4.43
N GLN A 180 -9.91 2.07 -4.38
CA GLN A 180 -10.59 3.26 -3.87
C GLN A 180 -10.38 3.47 -2.36
N LEU A 181 -10.33 2.40 -1.56
CA LEU A 181 -10.02 2.50 -0.12
C LEU A 181 -8.60 3.04 0.11
N VAL A 182 -7.61 2.57 -0.65
CA VAL A 182 -6.24 3.09 -0.58
C VAL A 182 -6.17 4.55 -1.02
N GLY A 183 -6.90 4.94 -2.07
CA GLY A 183 -7.00 6.35 -2.46
C GLY A 183 -7.70 7.22 -1.41
N GLY A 184 -8.73 6.69 -0.76
CA GLY A 184 -9.42 7.31 0.37
C GLY A 184 -8.50 7.51 1.58
N TYR A 185 -7.67 6.52 1.90
CA TYR A 185 -6.64 6.63 2.91
C TYR A 185 -5.66 7.78 2.62
N THR A 186 -5.16 7.87 1.38
CA THR A 186 -4.25 8.97 0.98
C THR A 186 -4.94 10.33 1.15
N ARG A 187 -6.23 10.43 0.83
CA ARG A 187 -7.02 11.65 1.07
C ARG A 187 -7.12 12.00 2.56
N LEU A 188 -7.35 11.01 3.43
CA LEU A 188 -7.39 11.19 4.88
C LEU A 188 -6.04 11.63 5.44
N MET A 189 -4.95 11.03 4.98
CA MET A 189 -3.59 11.44 5.31
C MET A 189 -3.37 12.93 4.99
N PHE A 190 -3.69 13.37 3.77
CA PHE A 190 -3.53 14.78 3.37
C PHE A 190 -4.40 15.73 4.21
N LYS A 191 -5.63 15.32 4.54
CA LYS A 191 -6.54 16.10 5.40
C LYS A 191 -5.98 16.23 6.82
N ALA A 192 -5.41 15.16 7.37
CA ALA A 192 -4.80 15.14 8.69
C ALA A 192 -3.53 16.00 8.74
N ILE A 193 -2.70 15.95 7.70
CA ILE A 193 -1.47 16.76 7.61
C ILE A 193 -1.80 18.26 7.44
N ARG A 194 -2.91 18.62 6.78
CA ARG A 194 -3.28 20.03 6.57
C ARG A 194 -3.83 20.72 7.82
N ARG A 195 -4.42 19.97 8.76
CA ARG A 195 -4.88 20.49 10.05
C ARG A 195 -3.71 20.82 10.96
#